data_AF-A0AAE4FSK5-F1
#
_entry.id   AF-A0AAE4FSK5-F1
#
_cell.length_a   1.000
_cell.length_b   1.000
_cell.length_c   1.000
_cell.angle_alpha   90.00
_cell.angle_beta   90.00
_cell.angle_gamma   90.00
#
_symmetry.space_group_name_H-M   'P 1'
#
loop_
_entity.id
_entity.type
_entity.pdbx_description
1 polymer ?
#
loop_
_entity_poly.entity_id
_entity_poly.type
_entity_poly.pdbx_seq_one_letter_code
_entity_poly.pdbx_strand_id
1 'polypeptide(L)'
;MARIATRSEKLDLRLTPSAKQKLYRAAAAANRSVSEFVLESALAQADETLADRSHFGLNAEQWTEFMAVLDRPPQHPPRLKRLLNEPSIFEQNASA
;
A
#
# COMPACT_ATOMS: atom_id res chain seq x y z
N MET A 1 -18.14 1.72 11.08
CA MET A 1 -17.95 0.26 11.01
C MET A 1 -17.33 -0.07 9.67
N ALA A 2 -16.06 -0.51 9.63
CA ALA A 2 -15.40 -0.88 8.38
C ALA A 2 -16.07 -2.16 7.84
N ARG A 3 -16.58 -2.08 6.60
CA ARG A 3 -17.20 -3.22 5.94
C ARG A 3 -16.06 -4.17 5.55
N ILE A 4 -15.91 -5.30 6.25
CA ILE A 4 -14.99 -6.35 5.82
C ILE A 4 -15.49 -6.83 4.47
N ALA A 5 -14.79 -6.45 3.40
CA ALA A 5 -15.11 -6.90 2.06
C ALA A 5 -14.87 -8.42 2.01
N THR A 6 -15.91 -9.17 1.66
CA THR A 6 -15.81 -10.61 1.41
C THR A 6 -14.93 -10.84 0.20
N ARG A 7 -13.92 -11.72 0.32
CA ARG A 7 -13.05 -12.09 -0.79
C ARG A 7 -13.85 -12.88 -1.84
N SER A 8 -14.32 -12.20 -2.89
CA SER A 8 -15.16 -12.75 -3.96
C SER A 8 -14.40 -13.10 -5.24
N GLU A 9 -13.17 -12.60 -5.38
CA GLU A 9 -12.37 -12.75 -6.60
C GLU A 9 -11.32 -13.85 -6.47
N LYS A 10 -11.00 -14.49 -7.61
CA LYS A 10 -10.01 -15.57 -7.72
C LYS A 10 -8.89 -15.18 -8.66
N LEU A 11 -7.66 -15.58 -8.31
CA LEU A 11 -6.47 -15.44 -9.13
C LEU A 11 -5.93 -16.84 -9.47
N ASP A 12 -6.08 -17.25 -10.72
CA ASP A 12 -5.60 -18.55 -11.20
C ASP A 12 -4.18 -18.42 -11.79
N LEU A 13 -3.22 -19.18 -11.25
CA LEU A 13 -1.81 -19.12 -11.63
C LEU A 13 -1.34 -20.47 -12.19
N ARG A 14 -0.64 -20.43 -13.33
CA ARG A 14 0.05 -21.59 -13.88
C ARG A 14 1.46 -21.67 -13.33
N LEU A 15 1.86 -22.83 -12.84
CA LEU A 15 3.14 -23.05 -12.17
C LEU A 15 3.81 -24.32 -12.71
N THR A 16 5.14 -24.32 -12.73
CA THR A 16 5.92 -25.56 -12.88
C THR A 16 5.88 -26.37 -11.59
N PRO A 17 6.14 -27.69 -11.63
CA PRO A 17 6.21 -28.52 -10.42
C PRO A 17 7.23 -28.01 -9.40
N SER A 18 8.38 -27.54 -9.88
CA SER A 18 9.45 -26.95 -9.04
C SER A 18 8.99 -25.67 -8.34
N ALA A 19 8.32 -24.76 -9.07
CA ALA A 19 7.77 -23.53 -8.49
C ALA A 19 6.71 -23.85 -7.43
N LYS A 20 5.81 -24.80 -7.72
CA LYS A 20 4.81 -25.28 -6.76
C LYS A 20 5.48 -25.78 -5.48
N GLN A 21 6.45 -26.68 -5.59
CA GLN A 21 7.12 -27.25 -4.41
C GLN A 21 7.86 -26.19 -3.58
N LYS A 22 8.48 -25.20 -4.23
CA LYS A 22 9.14 -24.07 -3.55
C LYS A 22 8.13 -23.26 -2.72
N LEU A 23 6.98 -22.92 -3.30
CA LEU A 23 5.92 -22.18 -2.60
C LEU A 23 5.35 -22.96 -1.40
N TYR A 24 5.16 -24.28 -1.54
CA TYR A 24 4.74 -25.13 -0.42
C TYR A 24 5.74 -25.11 0.74
N ARG A 25 7.04 -25.24 0.45
CA ARG A 25 8.08 -25.21 1.48
C ARG A 25 8.15 -23.85 2.17
N ALA A 26 8.05 -22.76 1.41
CA ALA A 26 8.06 -21.41 1.96
C ALA A 26 6.85 -21.14 2.85
N ALA A 27 5.65 -21.53 2.41
CA ALA A 27 4.44 -21.39 3.21
C ALA A 27 4.49 -22.23 4.50
N ALA A 28 5.02 -23.46 4.42
CA ALA A 28 5.22 -24.31 5.59
C ALA A 28 6.21 -23.70 6.59
N ALA A 29 7.34 -23.15 6.11
CA ALA A 29 8.31 -22.46 6.95
C ALA A 29 7.70 -21.21 7.64
N ALA A 30 6.73 -20.56 6.99
CA ALA A 30 6.00 -19.43 7.55
C ALA A 30 4.78 -19.82 8.41
N ASN A 31 4.51 -21.12 8.61
CA ASN A 31 3.30 -21.64 9.29
C ASN A 31 1.98 -21.09 8.71
N ARG A 32 1.91 -20.95 7.38
CA ARG A 32 0.75 -20.39 6.67
C ARG A 32 0.27 -21.32 5.57
N SER A 33 -0.97 -21.12 5.15
CA SER A 33 -1.46 -21.78 3.93
C SER A 33 -0.73 -21.22 2.70
N VAL A 34 -0.60 -22.03 1.64
CA VAL A 34 0.04 -21.57 0.39
C VAL A 34 -0.69 -20.36 -0.19
N SER A 35 -2.03 -20.36 -0.17
CA SER A 35 -2.84 -19.26 -0.69
C SER A 35 -2.63 -17.96 0.09
N GLU A 36 -2.53 -18.05 1.41
CA GLU A 36 -2.23 -16.90 2.28
C GLU A 36 -0.82 -16.37 2.06
N PHE A 37 0.17 -17.27 2.06
CA PHE A 37 1.57 -16.92 1.82
C PHE A 37 1.76 -16.22 0.47
N VAL A 38 1.18 -16.78 -0.60
CA VAL A 38 1.29 -16.21 -1.95
C VAL A 38 0.58 -14.86 -2.03
N LEU A 39 -0.63 -14.75 -1.48
CA LEU A 39 -1.36 -13.49 -1.57
C LEU A 39 -0.67 -12.38 -0.79
N GLU A 40 -0.27 -12.63 0.46
CA GLU A 40 0.40 -11.60 1.26
C GLU A 40 1.72 -11.17 0.62
N SER A 41 2.50 -12.12 0.10
CA SER A 41 3.74 -11.80 -0.61
C SER A 41 3.48 -10.97 -1.87
N ALA A 42 2.44 -11.32 -2.64
CA ALA A 42 2.06 -10.59 -3.84
C ALA A 42 1.53 -9.18 -3.53
N LEU A 43 0.77 -9.02 -2.45
CA LEU A 43 0.28 -7.72 -2.00
C LEU A 43 1.42 -6.84 -1.52
N ALA A 44 2.34 -7.35 -0.70
CA ALA A 44 3.50 -6.61 -0.25
C ALA A 44 4.35 -6.13 -1.45
N GLN A 45 4.58 -6.99 -2.44
CA GLN A 45 5.29 -6.61 -3.66
C GLN A 45 4.51 -5.58 -4.49
N ALA A 46 3.18 -5.70 -4.57
CA ALA A 46 2.34 -4.74 -5.26
C ALA A 46 2.40 -3.36 -4.57
N ASP A 47 2.33 -3.32 -3.25
CA ASP A 47 2.42 -2.09 -2.46
C ASP A 47 3.78 -1.42 -2.66
N GLU A 48 4.89 -2.17 -2.62
CA GLU A 48 6.24 -1.66 -2.92
C GLU A 48 6.31 -1.10 -4.35
N THR A 49 5.84 -1.87 -5.33
CA THR A 49 5.84 -1.45 -6.75
C THR A 49 4.98 -0.21 -6.99
N LEU A 50 3.86 -0.08 -6.28
CA LEU A 50 2.97 1.08 -6.37
C LEU A 50 3.52 2.28 -5.59
N ALA A 51 4.24 2.06 -4.49
CA ALA A 51 4.90 3.12 -3.72
C ALA A 51 6.09 3.71 -4.51
N ASP A 52 6.83 2.87 -5.24
CA ASP A 52 7.90 3.31 -6.14
C ASP A 52 7.38 4.06 -7.38
N ARG A 53 6.06 4.11 -7.58
CA ARG A 53 5.46 4.82 -8.70
C ARG A 53 5.55 6.34 -8.50
N SER A 54 6.58 6.92 -9.09
CA SER A 54 6.78 8.38 -9.17
C SER A 54 5.94 9.09 -10.24
N HIS A 55 5.30 8.33 -11.15
CA HIS A 55 4.55 8.88 -12.27
C HIS A 55 3.03 8.69 -12.13
N PHE A 56 2.32 9.80 -11.96
CA PHE A 56 0.86 9.90 -11.95
C PHE A 56 0.38 10.46 -13.28
N GLY A 57 -0.18 9.60 -14.13
CA GLY A 57 -0.78 10.05 -15.39
C GLY A 57 -2.14 10.69 -15.11
N LEU A 58 -2.29 11.96 -15.49
CA LEU A 58 -3.56 12.68 -15.43
C LEU A 58 -4.13 12.82 -16.85
N ASN A 59 -5.43 12.60 -17.00
CA ASN A 59 -6.13 13.01 -18.23
C ASN A 59 -6.34 14.54 -18.23
N ALA A 60 -6.84 15.10 -19.35
CA ALA A 60 -6.96 16.56 -19.50
C ALA A 60 -7.87 17.23 -18.45
N GLU A 61 -8.94 16.56 -18.05
CA GLU A 61 -9.87 17.06 -17.01
C GLU A 61 -9.18 17.08 -15.64
N GLN A 62 -8.55 15.97 -15.27
CA GLN A 62 -7.79 15.84 -14.03
C GLN A 62 -6.62 16.82 -13.95
N TRP A 63 -5.95 17.07 -15.08
CA TRP A 63 -4.88 18.07 -15.16
C TRP A 63 -5.39 19.48 -14.87
N THR A 64 -6.53 19.84 -15.45
CA THR A 64 -7.16 21.15 -15.23
C THR A 64 -7.58 21.33 -13.77
N GLU A 65 -8.20 20.31 -13.17
CA GLU A 65 -8.57 20.32 -11.75
C GLU A 65 -7.33 20.43 -10.86
N PHE A 66 -6.28 19.66 -11.16
CA PHE A 66 -5.04 19.68 -10.40
C PHE A 66 -4.38 21.06 -10.41
N MET A 67 -4.24 21.70 -11.58
CA MET A 67 -3.72 23.06 -11.70
C MET A 67 -4.58 24.06 -10.91
N ALA A 68 -5.90 23.97 -11.02
CA ALA A 68 -6.81 24.84 -10.28
C ALA A 68 -6.75 24.66 -8.75
N VAL A 69 -6.29 23.50 -8.26
CA VAL A 69 -6.03 23.28 -6.83
C VAL A 69 -4.68 23.87 -6.42
N LEU A 70 -3.64 23.73 -7.25
CA LEU A 70 -2.32 24.29 -6.98
C LEU A 70 -2.30 25.82 -6.93
N ASP A 71 -3.11 26.46 -7.77
CA ASP A 71 -3.21 27.94 -7.82
C ASP A 71 -4.01 28.54 -6.64
N ARG A 72 -4.68 27.71 -5.84
CA ARG A 72 -5.44 28.20 -4.68
C ARG A 72 -4.51 28.65 -3.57
N PRO A 73 -4.85 29.72 -2.83
CA PRO A 73 -4.10 30.10 -1.65
C PRO A 73 -4.09 28.94 -0.64
N PRO A 74 -2.96 28.73 0.06
CA PRO A 74 -2.83 27.64 1.01
C PRO A 74 -3.87 27.81 2.12
N GLN A 75 -4.61 26.73 2.39
CA GLN A 75 -5.50 26.69 3.53
C GLN A 75 -4.72 26.20 4.75
N HIS A 76 -5.09 26.68 5.94
CA HIS A 76 -4.49 26.25 7.20
C HIS A 76 -5.52 25.50 8.05
N PRO A 77 -5.75 24.19 7.81
CA PRO A 77 -6.67 23.40 8.62
C PRO A 77 -6.19 23.38 10.08
N PRO A 78 -7.05 23.70 11.07
CA PRO A 78 -6.65 23.70 12.48
C PRO A 78 -6.08 22.36 12.97
N ARG A 79 -6.60 21.23 12.47
CA ARG A 79 -6.06 19.88 12.77
C ARG A 79 -4.65 19.68 12.22
N LEU A 80 -4.37 20.17 11.00
CA LEU A 80 -3.05 20.05 10.40
C LEU A 80 -2.03 20.90 11.18
N LYS A 81 -2.42 22.12 11.58
CA LYS A 81 -1.60 22.97 12.45
C LYS A 81 -1.29 22.27 13.76
N ARG A 82 -2.26 21.63 14.41
CA ARG A 82 -2.03 20.88 15.65
C ARG A 82 -1.07 19.71 15.44
N LEU A 83 -1.31 18.88 14.41
CA LEU A 83 -0.48 17.73 14.07
C LEU A 83 1.00 18.10 13.87
N LEU A 84 1.27 19.20 13.15
CA LEU A 84 2.64 19.67 12.91
C LEU A 84 3.34 20.22 14.16
N ASN A 85 2.60 20.49 15.25
CA ASN A 85 3.16 20.90 16.54
C ASN A 85 3.17 19.76 17.58
N GLU A 86 2.63 18.59 17.25
CA GLU A 86 2.69 17.41 18.10
C GLU A 86 4.08 16.74 17.95
N PRO A 87 4.69 16.23 19.04
CA PRO A 87 5.99 15.58 18.97
C PRO A 87 5.95 14.38 18.03
N SER A 88 6.96 14.26 17.17
CA SER A 88 7.03 13.15 16.21
C SER A 88 7.23 11.83 16.94
N ILE A 89 6.55 10.76 16.47
CA ILE A 89 6.82 9.39 16.93
C ILE A 89 8.27 8.94 16.65
N PHE A 90 8.95 9.60 15.71
CA PHE A 90 10.35 9.35 15.39
C PHE A 90 11.32 10.11 16.31
N GLU A 91 10.87 11.18 16.98
CA GLU A 91 11.68 11.94 17.95
C GLU A 91 11.71 11.28 19.34
N GLN A 92 10.64 10.57 19.73
CA GLN A 92 10.55 9.88 21.02
C GLN A 92 11.56 8.74 21.18
N ASN A 93 12.06 8.17 20.07
CA ASN A 93 13.04 7.08 20.09
C ASN A 93 14.51 7.56 20.09
N ALA A 94 14.77 8.87 20.01
CA ALA A 94 16.13 9.42 19.99
C ALA A 94 16.70 9.72 21.40
N SER A 95 15.95 9.42 22.47
CA SER A 95 16.32 9.70 23.87
C SER A 95 16.53 8.45 24.74
N ALA A 96 16.88 7.30 24.14
CA ALA A 96 17.27 6.08 24.86
C ALA A 96 18.78 5.85 24.81
#